data_AF-A0A8D8G4G4-F1
#
_entry.id   AF-A0A8D8G4G4-F1
#
_cell.length_a   1.000
_cell.length_b   1.000
_cell.length_c   1.000
_cell.angle_alpha   90.00
_cell.angle_beta   90.00
_cell.angle_gamma   90.00
#
_symmetry.space_group_name_H-M   'P 1'
#
loop_
_entity.id
_entity.type
_entity.pdbx_description
1 polymer ?
#
loop_
_entity_poly.entity_id
_entity_poly.type
_entity_poly.pdbx_seq_one_letter_code
_entity_poly.pdbx_strand_id
1 'polypeptide(L)'
;MNISTDFGPDSGGRVKGLTIVKPLIYGNVARSFGKKREEDGHTHQWTVYVKPYQNEDMSTYVKKIHFKLHESYANPNRVVTKPPFEVTETGWGEFEIVIKIHFHDPTERPVTMYHILKLFQSPI
;
A
#
# COMPACT_ATOMS: atom_id res chain seq x y z
N MET A 1 18.33 -18.46 -29.08
CA MET A 1 18.28 -17.14 -29.76
C MET A 1 18.93 -16.14 -28.81
N ASN A 2 20.07 -15.59 -29.19
CA ASN A 2 20.83 -14.66 -28.36
C ASN A 2 20.22 -13.27 -28.53
N ILE A 3 19.46 -12.80 -27.54
CA ILE A 3 18.90 -11.44 -27.58
C ILE A 3 20.06 -10.50 -27.25
N SER A 4 20.59 -9.83 -28.26
CA SER A 4 21.55 -8.74 -28.10
C SER A 4 20.91 -7.63 -27.29
N THR A 5 21.34 -7.46 -26.04
CA THR A 5 20.94 -6.33 -25.20
C THR A 5 21.74 -5.11 -25.62
N ASP A 6 21.21 -4.36 -26.57
CA ASP A 6 21.81 -3.12 -27.04
C ASP A 6 21.48 -1.99 -26.06
N PHE A 7 22.33 -1.83 -25.04
CA PHE A 7 22.23 -0.71 -24.10
C PHE A 7 22.91 0.50 -24.74
N GLY A 8 22.10 1.45 -25.24
CA GLY A 8 22.62 2.74 -25.69
C GLY A 8 23.20 3.54 -24.51
N PRO A 9 24.27 4.33 -24.74
CA PRO A 9 25.03 5.02 -23.68
C PRO A 9 24.21 5.99 -22.83
N ASP A 10 23.05 6.44 -23.32
CA ASP A 10 22.15 7.38 -22.62
C ASP A 10 21.01 6.69 -21.84
N SER A 11 20.96 5.34 -21.82
CA SER A 11 19.76 4.61 -21.42
C SER A 11 19.72 4.22 -19.94
N GLY A 12 20.65 4.61 -19.07
CA GLY A 12 20.58 4.31 -17.63
C GLY A 12 20.23 2.87 -17.25
N GLY A 13 20.57 1.87 -18.07
CA GLY A 13 20.21 0.45 -17.89
C GLY A 13 18.76 0.06 -18.25
N ARG A 14 17.91 0.97 -18.72
CA ARG A 14 16.52 0.67 -19.13
C ARG A 14 16.48 -0.09 -20.45
N VAL A 15 15.75 -1.21 -20.48
CA VAL A 15 15.52 -2.01 -21.69
C VAL A 15 14.41 -1.37 -22.53
N LYS A 16 14.77 -0.86 -23.72
CA LYS A 16 13.80 -0.24 -24.63
C LYS A 16 12.74 -1.24 -25.09
N GLY A 17 11.47 -0.83 -25.09
CA GLY A 17 10.35 -1.63 -25.58
C GLY A 17 9.85 -2.72 -24.61
N LEU A 18 10.47 -2.89 -23.44
CA LEU A 18 10.02 -3.83 -22.42
C LEU A 18 9.05 -3.17 -21.43
N THR A 19 7.90 -3.80 -21.21
CA THR A 19 6.93 -3.42 -20.18
C THR A 19 6.68 -4.61 -19.26
N ILE A 20 6.77 -4.38 -17.95
CA ILE A 20 6.46 -5.37 -16.91
C ILE A 20 5.22 -4.89 -16.16
N VAL A 21 4.22 -5.76 -15.99
CA VAL A 21 2.99 -5.47 -15.24
C VAL A 21 2.92 -6.37 -14.02
N LYS A 22 2.72 -5.76 -12.84
CA LYS A 22 2.55 -6.45 -11.55
C LYS A 22 1.17 -6.12 -10.97
N PRO A 23 0.15 -6.99 -11.14
CA PRO A 23 -1.19 -6.73 -10.63
C PRO A 23 -1.20 -6.83 -9.09
N LEU A 24 -1.86 -5.86 -8.44
CA LEU A 24 -1.97 -5.77 -6.98
C LEU A 24 -3.40 -5.52 -6.54
N ILE A 25 -3.69 -5.82 -5.27
CA ILE A 25 -4.92 -5.53 -4.58
C ILE A 25 -4.58 -4.61 -3.40
N TYR A 26 -5.30 -3.52 -3.24
CA TYR A 26 -5.23 -2.66 -2.06
C TYR A 26 -6.63 -2.37 -1.54
N GLY A 27 -6.72 -1.99 -0.26
CA GLY A 27 -7.98 -1.65 0.38
C GLY A 27 -7.88 -1.79 1.88
N ASN A 28 -9.03 -1.97 2.55
CA ASN A 28 -9.06 -2.26 3.97
C ASN A 28 -10.14 -3.30 4.32
N VAL A 29 -9.93 -3.98 5.45
CA VAL A 29 -10.97 -4.68 6.20
C VAL A 29 -11.27 -3.91 7.48
N ALA A 30 -12.48 -4.05 8.02
CA ALA A 30 -12.87 -3.45 9.28
C ALA A 30 -13.80 -4.37 10.06
N ARG A 31 -13.71 -4.32 11.39
CA ARG A 31 -14.56 -5.05 12.33
C ARG A 31 -15.06 -4.08 13.39
N SER A 32 -16.39 -4.00 13.53
CA SER A 32 -17.02 -3.25 14.62
C SER A 32 -16.77 -3.93 15.96
N PHE A 33 -16.56 -3.13 17.00
CA PHE A 33 -16.54 -3.58 18.39
C PHE A 33 -17.94 -3.85 18.95
N GLY A 34 -19.00 -3.47 18.24
CA GLY A 34 -20.39 -3.54 18.71
C GLY A 34 -20.76 -2.49 19.78
N LYS A 35 -19.76 -1.84 20.38
CA LYS A 35 -19.92 -0.70 21.29
C LYS A 35 -18.78 0.28 21.10
N LYS A 36 -19.03 1.53 21.49
CA LYS A 36 -18.00 2.56 21.61
C LYS A 36 -17.08 2.22 22.79
N ARG A 37 -15.77 2.21 22.57
CA ARG A 37 -14.76 2.06 23.64
C ARG A 37 -14.76 3.32 24.51
N GLU A 38 -14.69 3.16 25.82
CA GLU A 38 -14.80 4.27 26.78
C GLU A 38 -13.59 5.21 26.75
N GLU A 39 -12.38 4.66 26.57
CA GLU A 39 -11.11 5.39 26.66
C GLU A 39 -10.93 6.46 25.56
N ASP A 40 -11.24 6.11 24.31
CA ASP A 40 -10.95 6.95 23.14
C ASP A 40 -12.14 7.10 22.18
N GLY A 41 -13.26 6.46 22.49
CA GLY A 41 -14.45 6.51 21.66
C GLY A 41 -14.37 5.73 20.35
N HIS A 42 -13.36 4.90 20.14
CA HIS A 42 -13.23 4.11 18.93
C HIS A 42 -14.32 3.04 18.84
N THR A 43 -14.75 2.74 17.61
CA THR A 43 -15.87 1.82 17.34
C THR A 43 -15.47 0.64 16.46
N HIS A 44 -14.36 0.74 15.75
CA HIS A 44 -13.87 -0.27 14.83
C HIS A 44 -12.37 -0.51 15.01
N GLN A 45 -11.96 -1.76 14.77
CA GLN A 45 -10.61 -2.09 14.35
C GLN A 45 -10.60 -2.21 12.83
N TRP A 46 -9.56 -1.73 12.19
CA TRP A 46 -9.40 -1.79 10.74
C TRP A 46 -7.96 -2.14 10.35
N THR A 47 -7.81 -2.76 9.19
CA THR A 47 -6.50 -3.07 8.60
C THR A 47 -6.49 -2.60 7.15
N VAL A 48 -5.62 -1.65 6.81
CA VAL A 48 -5.34 -1.25 5.43
C VAL A 48 -4.17 -2.06 4.90
N TYR A 49 -4.21 -2.48 3.64
CA TYR A 49 -3.20 -3.38 3.08
C TYR A 49 -2.93 -3.12 1.59
N VAL A 50 -1.75 -3.58 1.16
CA VAL A 50 -1.40 -3.83 -0.24
C VAL A 50 -0.89 -5.26 -0.34
N LYS A 51 -1.40 -6.03 -1.30
CA LYS A 51 -0.98 -7.42 -1.55
C LYS A 51 -0.91 -7.69 -3.04
N PRO A 52 -0.10 -8.65 -3.50
CA PRO A 52 -0.08 -8.98 -4.91
C PRO A 52 -1.38 -9.71 -5.28
N TYR A 53 -1.84 -9.55 -6.52
CA TYR A 53 -3.00 -10.28 -7.00
C TYR A 53 -2.69 -11.77 -7.15
N GLN A 54 -1.50 -12.08 -7.67
CA GLN A 54 -0.96 -13.44 -7.73
C GLN A 54 -0.14 -13.71 -6.47
N ASN A 55 0.00 -14.98 -6.07
CA ASN A 55 0.81 -15.34 -4.91
C ASN A 55 2.31 -15.25 -5.22
N GLU A 56 2.86 -14.03 -5.22
CA GLU A 56 4.27 -13.73 -5.44
C GLU A 56 4.88 -12.96 -4.27
N ASP A 57 6.20 -12.98 -4.15
CA ASP A 57 6.91 -12.19 -3.15
C ASP A 57 7.15 -10.76 -3.66
N MET A 58 6.29 -9.83 -3.24
CA MET A 58 6.43 -8.40 -3.56
C MET A 58 7.73 -7.79 -3.03
N SER A 59 8.34 -8.35 -1.99
CA SER A 59 9.56 -7.79 -1.39
C SER A 59 10.77 -7.82 -2.32
N THR A 60 10.68 -8.60 -3.41
CA THR A 60 11.69 -8.67 -4.47
C THR A 60 11.78 -7.39 -5.31
N TYR A 61 10.70 -6.63 -5.43
CA TYR A 61 10.66 -5.37 -6.19
C TYR A 61 10.21 -4.16 -5.36
N VAL A 62 9.47 -4.38 -4.26
CA VAL A 62 9.06 -3.33 -3.33
C VAL A 62 10.06 -3.21 -2.18
N LYS A 63 10.60 -2.00 -2.01
CA LYS A 63 11.49 -1.64 -0.89
C LYS A 63 10.71 -1.31 0.37
N LYS A 64 9.64 -0.54 0.24
CA LYS A 64 8.77 -0.12 1.34
C LYS A 64 7.46 0.45 0.85
N ILE A 65 6.43 0.38 1.69
CA ILE A 65 5.14 1.04 1.48
C ILE A 65 4.92 2.04 2.61
N HIS A 66 4.59 3.27 2.23
CA HIS A 66 4.14 4.30 3.16
C HIS A 66 2.61 4.31 3.18
N PHE A 67 2.02 4.27 4.37
CA PHE A 67 0.61 4.53 4.60
C PHE A 67 0.51 5.84 5.37
N LYS A 68 0.04 6.91 4.72
CA LYS A 68 -0.26 8.17 5.38
C LYS A 68 -1.70 8.13 5.88
N LEU A 69 -1.84 8.12 7.20
CA LEU A 69 -3.11 8.15 7.91
C LEU A 69 -3.57 9.60 8.15
N HIS A 70 -4.77 9.77 8.69
CA HIS A 70 -5.25 11.07 9.16
C HIS A 70 -4.35 11.62 10.29
N GLU A 71 -4.15 12.94 10.34
CA GLU A 71 -3.22 13.60 11.27
C GLU A 71 -3.58 13.44 12.75
N SER A 72 -4.80 12.95 13.06
CA SER A 72 -5.21 12.60 14.42
C SER A 72 -4.53 11.34 14.98
N TYR A 73 -3.94 10.50 14.13
CA TYR A 73 -3.21 9.31 14.59
C TYR A 73 -1.80 9.69 15.02
N ALA A 74 -1.32 9.12 16.12
CA ALA A 74 0.09 9.20 16.47
C ALA A 74 0.94 8.57 15.36
N ASN A 75 1.99 9.28 14.95
CA ASN A 75 2.85 8.90 13.83
C ASN A 75 2.04 8.56 12.56
N PRO A 76 1.35 9.53 11.95
CA PRO A 76 0.40 9.25 10.85
C PRO A 76 1.10 8.73 9.59
N ASN A 77 2.42 8.92 9.46
CA ASN A 77 3.22 8.36 8.37
C ASN A 77 3.79 6.99 8.78
N ARG A 78 3.06 5.91 8.48
CA ARG A 78 3.48 4.54 8.76
C ARG A 78 4.31 3.99 7.60
N VAL A 79 5.41 3.30 7.90
CA VAL A 79 6.29 2.71 6.89
C VAL A 79 6.41 1.22 7.15
N VAL A 80 6.07 0.41 6.15
CA VAL A 80 6.20 -1.05 6.19
C VAL A 80 7.23 -1.49 5.16
N THR A 81 8.29 -2.18 5.61
CA THR A 81 9.43 -2.56 4.77
C THR A 81 9.46 -4.05 4.42
N LYS A 82 8.57 -4.86 5.00
CA LYS A 82 8.49 -6.31 4.78
C LYS A 82 7.02 -6.76 4.76
N PRO A 83 6.68 -7.83 4.01
CA PRO A 83 5.33 -8.38 4.03
C PRO A 83 4.97 -8.98 5.42
N PRO A 84 3.68 -9.03 5.79
CA PRO A 84 2.54 -8.47 5.05
C PRO A 84 2.57 -6.93 5.05
N PHE A 85 2.30 -6.32 3.90
CA PHE A 85 2.31 -4.85 3.78
C PHE A 85 0.98 -4.27 4.23
N GLU A 86 0.78 -4.23 5.54
CA GLU A 86 -0.46 -3.79 6.17
C GLU A 86 -0.24 -2.98 7.44
N VAL A 87 -1.23 -2.17 7.78
CA VAL A 87 -1.29 -1.40 9.03
C VAL A 87 -2.65 -1.66 9.68
N THR A 88 -2.62 -2.13 10.92
CA THR A 88 -3.80 -2.33 11.75
C THR A 88 -3.91 -1.22 12.79
N GLU A 89 -5.11 -0.67 12.93
CA GLU A 89 -5.40 0.44 13.83
C GLU A 89 -6.86 0.37 14.31
N THR A 90 -7.22 1.30 15.19
CA THR A 90 -8.60 1.46 15.65
C THR A 90 -9.09 2.88 15.39
N GLY A 91 -10.39 3.06 15.18
CA GLY A 91 -10.95 4.39 14.91
C GLY A 91 -12.47 4.38 14.87
N TRP A 92 -13.04 5.55 14.57
CA TRP A 92 -14.49 5.75 14.51
C TRP A 92 -14.98 6.43 13.22
N GLY A 93 -14.08 7.03 12.44
CA GLY A 93 -14.41 7.76 11.22
C GLY A 93 -13.69 7.23 9.98
N GLU A 94 -14.30 7.42 8.82
CA GLU A 94 -13.73 7.16 7.50
C GLU A 94 -12.87 8.35 7.06
N PHE A 95 -11.74 8.08 6.39
CA PHE A 95 -10.83 9.10 5.86
C PHE A 95 -10.01 8.54 4.70
N GLU A 96 -9.39 9.41 3.91
CA GLU A 96 -8.49 9.00 2.83
C GLU A 96 -7.11 8.58 3.39
N ILE A 97 -6.67 7.39 3.03
CA ILE A 97 -5.32 6.88 3.27
C ILE A 97 -4.53 7.03 1.97
N VAL A 98 -3.40 7.73 2.03
CA VAL A 98 -2.46 7.80 0.91
C VAL A 98 -1.46 6.65 1.03
N ILE A 99 -1.44 5.78 0.03
CA ILE A 99 -0.56 4.61 -0.04
C ILE A 99 0.53 4.89 -1.08
N LYS A 100 1.80 4.88 -0.67
CA LYS A 100 2.94 5.12 -1.57
C LYS A 100 3.93 3.97 -1.56
N ILE A 101 4.01 3.26 -2.67
CA ILE A 101 4.91 2.13 -2.90
C ILE A 101 6.24 2.65 -3.45
N HIS A 102 7.33 2.33 -2.79
CA HIS A 102 8.68 2.61 -3.26
C HIS A 102 9.36 1.31 -3.69
N PHE A 103 9.99 1.33 -4.86
CA PHE A 103 10.73 0.20 -5.40
C PHE A 103 12.18 0.18 -4.89
N HIS A 104 12.85 -0.97 -5.04
CA HIS A 104 14.28 -1.07 -4.73
C HIS A 104 15.14 -0.25 -5.67
N ASP A 105 14.80 -0.25 -6.96
CA ASP A 105 15.42 0.63 -7.95
C ASP A 105 14.98 2.08 -7.68
N PRO A 106 15.90 2.98 -7.28
CA PRO A 106 15.57 4.36 -6.99
C PRO A 106 15.23 5.19 -8.25
N THR A 107 15.54 4.67 -9.44
CA THR A 107 15.18 5.31 -10.71
C THR A 107 13.72 5.06 -11.11
N GLU A 108 13.06 4.09 -10.47
CA GLU A 108 11.63 3.85 -10.64
C GLU A 108 10.83 4.81 -9.77
N ARG A 109 9.89 5.54 -10.40
CA ARG A 109 9.05 6.50 -9.70
C ARG A 109 8.12 5.76 -8.72
N PRO A 110 8.00 6.22 -7.45
CA PRO A 110 7.04 5.64 -6.52
C PRO A 110 5.60 5.68 -7.03
N VAL A 111 4.85 4.60 -6.84
CA VAL A 111 3.42 4.54 -7.15
C VAL A 111 2.63 5.09 -5.97
N THR A 112 1.69 6.01 -6.24
CA THR A 112 0.80 6.59 -5.22
C THR A 112 -0.64 6.19 -5.52
N MET A 113 -1.35 5.71 -4.50
CA MET A 113 -2.76 5.33 -4.54
C MET A 113 -3.49 6.01 -3.39
N TYR A 114 -4.78 6.24 -3.57
CA TYR A 114 -5.65 6.89 -2.59
C TYR A 114 -6.80 5.94 -2.26
N HIS A 115 -6.97 5.62 -0.98
CA HIS A 115 -7.99 4.68 -0.51
C HIS A 115 -8.84 5.31 0.57
N ILE A 116 -10.15 5.43 0.34
CA ILE A 116 -11.08 5.83 1.40
C ILE A 116 -11.27 4.65 2.35
N LEU A 117 -10.82 4.79 3.60
CA LEU A 117 -11.02 3.81 4.66
C LEU A 117 -12.52 3.58 4.85
N LYS A 118 -12.99 2.34 4.67
CA LYS A 118 -14.38 1.95 4.88
C LYS A 118 -14.55 1.25 6.21
N LEU A 119 -15.41 1.80 7.07
CA LEU A 119 -15.75 1.23 8.37
C LEU A 119 -17.19 0.72 8.41
N PHE A 120 -18.10 1.43 7.75
CA PHE A 120 -19.52 1.11 7.78
C PHE A 120 -19.92 0.29 6.57
N GLN A 121 -20.74 -0.74 6.78
CA GLN A 121 -21.35 -1.47 5.67
C GLN A 121 -22.32 -0.54 4.93
N SER A 122 -22.21 -0.50 3.60
CA SER A 122 -23.24 0.12 2.78
C SER A 122 -24.58 -0.59 3.03
N PRO A 123 -25.71 0.15 3.11
CA PRO A 123 -27.02 -0.48 3.04
C PRO A 123 -27.10 -1.32 1.76
N ILE A 124 -27.56 -2.56 1.89
CA ILE A 124 -27.91 -3.42 0.74
C ILE A 124 -29.21 -2.90 0.14
#